data_AF-G6YWS3-F1
#
_entry.id   AF-G6YWS3-F1
#
_cell.length_a   1.000
_cell.length_b   1.000
_cell.length_c   1.000
_cell.angle_alpha   90.00
_cell.angle_beta   90.00
_cell.angle_gamma   90.00
#
_symmetry.space_group_name_H-M   'P 1'
#
loop_
_entity.id
_entity.type
_entity.pdbx_description
1 polymer ?
#
loop_
_entity_poly.entity_id
_entity_poly.type
_entity_poly.pdbx_seq_one_letter_code
_entity_poly.pdbx_strand_id
1 'polypeptide(L)'
;MINASPTPEDIEVARQQLSERIAQEKDAGIPAFDRTDAVTDMKRTPFLMAMRTNGYTAKLNRSGCQVLESCPLCRGSNRHTFTKGDQEIHLCSDCGK
;
A
#
# COMPACT_ATOMS: atom_id res chain seq x y z
N MET A 1 3.99 -23.01 2.59
CA MET A 1 3.01 -21.93 2.84
C MET A 1 3.43 -20.73 2.03
N ILE A 2 2.58 -20.21 1.15
CA ILE A 2 2.88 -18.99 0.41
C ILE A 2 2.71 -17.84 1.40
N ASN A 3 3.80 -17.16 1.76
CA ASN A 3 3.73 -15.96 2.59
C ASN A 3 3.07 -14.86 1.75
N ALA A 4 1.80 -14.59 2.05
CA ALA A 4 0.98 -13.63 1.34
C ALA A 4 1.29 -12.16 1.74
N SER A 5 1.91 -11.95 2.90
CA SER A 5 2.36 -10.64 3.35
C SER A 5 3.62 -10.20 2.60
N PRO A 6 3.74 -8.91 2.23
CA PRO A 6 4.96 -8.41 1.63
C PRO A 6 6.08 -8.47 2.66
N THR A 7 7.28 -8.80 2.21
CA THR A 7 8.45 -8.83 3.09
C THR A 7 8.84 -7.40 3.47
N PRO A 8 9.59 -7.20 4.58
CA PRO A 8 10.15 -5.89 4.90
C PRO A 8 10.99 -5.30 3.74
N GLU A 9 11.67 -6.15 2.99
CA GLU A 9 12.46 -5.76 1.81
C GLU A 9 11.56 -5.25 0.67
N ASP A 10 10.44 -5.93 0.38
CA ASP A 10 9.48 -5.46 -0.63
C ASP A 10 8.96 -4.06 -0.29
N ILE A 11 8.69 -3.80 0.99
CA ILE A 11 8.21 -2.50 1.48
C ILE A 11 9.30 -1.44 1.36
N GLU A 12 10.57 -1.78 1.64
CA GLU A 12 11.70 -0.85 1.48
C GLU A 12 11.90 -0.47 0.02
N VAL A 13 11.89 -1.45 -0.89
CA VAL A 13 11.99 -1.21 -2.33
C VAL A 13 10.86 -0.29 -2.80
N ALA A 14 9.62 -0.56 -2.37
CA ALA A 14 8.49 0.30 -2.70
C ALA A 14 8.63 1.73 -2.13
N ARG A 15 9.21 1.88 -0.94
CA ARG A 15 9.47 3.20 -0.33
C ARG A 15 10.53 3.97 -1.10
N GLN A 16 11.59 3.29 -1.55
CA GLN A 16 12.64 3.88 -2.35
C GLN A 16 12.07 4.39 -3.69
N GLN A 17 11.29 3.55 -4.39
CA GLN A 17 10.63 3.93 -5.65
C GLN A 17 9.69 5.14 -5.48
N LEU A 18 8.93 5.18 -4.39
CA LEU A 18 8.05 6.30 -4.07
C LEU A 18 8.84 7.59 -3.82
N SER A 19 9.94 7.49 -3.08
CA SER A 19 10.83 8.62 -2.79
C SER A 19 11.48 9.17 -4.06
N GLU A 20 11.95 8.29 -4.95
CA GLU A 20 12.52 8.65 -6.25
C GLU A 20 11.50 9.37 -7.13
N ARG A 21 10.27 8.87 -7.20
CA ARG A 21 9.19 9.54 -7.94
C ARG A 21 8.92 10.94 -7.39
N ILE A 22 8.82 11.09 -6.08
CA ILE A 22 8.58 12.40 -5.45
C ILE A 22 9.73 13.37 -5.76
N ALA A 23 10.98 12.88 -5.76
CA ALA A 23 12.15 13.68 -6.14
C ALA A 23 12.07 14.13 -7.61
N GLN A 24 11.76 13.21 -8.53
CA GLN A 24 11.59 13.53 -9.95
C GLN A 24 10.49 14.58 -10.18
N GLU A 25 9.36 14.49 -9.47
CA GLU A 25 8.27 15.46 -9.59
C GLU A 25 8.68 16.84 -9.04
N LYS A 26 9.52 16.89 -7.99
CA LYS A 26 10.12 18.15 -7.49
C LYS A 26 11.05 18.77 -8.52
N ASP A 27 11.93 17.98 -9.10
CA ASP A 27 12.91 18.45 -10.09
C ASP A 27 12.23 18.92 -11.38
N ALA A 28 11.10 18.30 -11.75
CA ALA A 28 10.25 18.72 -12.85
C ALA A 28 9.42 19.99 -12.57
N GLY A 29 9.48 20.53 -11.35
CA GLY A 29 8.75 21.75 -10.97
C GLY A 29 7.24 21.55 -10.83
N ILE A 30 6.77 20.32 -10.58
CA ILE A 30 5.35 20.04 -10.39
C ILE A 30 4.85 20.79 -9.12
N PRO A 31 3.74 21.54 -9.20
CA PRO A 31 3.18 22.23 -8.06
C PRO A 31 2.94 21.29 -6.88
N ALA A 32 3.18 21.77 -5.66
CA ALA A 32 3.09 20.95 -4.47
C ALA A 32 1.73 20.26 -4.28
N PHE A 33 0.63 20.87 -4.75
CA PHE A 33 -0.72 20.30 -4.67
C PHE A 33 -0.93 19.11 -5.61
N ASP A 34 -0.28 19.11 -6.77
CA ASP A 34 -0.40 18.08 -7.80
C ASP A 34 0.65 16.97 -7.65
N ARG A 35 1.57 17.14 -6.70
CA ARG A 35 2.67 16.21 -6.46
C ARG A 35 2.20 14.98 -5.69
N THR A 36 2.80 13.83 -5.95
CA THR A 36 2.50 12.55 -5.30
C THR A 36 2.55 12.66 -3.78
N ASP A 37 3.53 13.38 -3.22
CA ASP A 37 3.65 13.53 -1.76
C ASP A 37 2.55 14.38 -1.09
N ALA A 38 1.68 15.05 -1.86
CA ALA A 38 0.55 15.80 -1.31
C ALA A 38 -0.52 14.88 -0.67
N VAL A 39 -0.65 13.66 -1.18
CA VAL A 39 -1.69 12.69 -0.79
C VAL A 39 -1.11 11.37 -0.28
N THR A 40 0.21 11.29 -0.17
CA THR A 40 0.92 10.05 0.13
C THR A 40 1.12 9.86 1.63
N ASP A 41 0.62 8.75 2.15
CA ASP A 41 1.04 8.20 3.44
C ASP A 41 2.30 7.34 3.23
N MET A 42 3.46 7.78 3.72
CA MET A 42 4.76 7.11 3.52
C MET A 42 4.90 5.76 4.24
N LYS A 43 3.91 5.35 5.02
CA LYS A 43 3.84 4.02 5.62
C LYS A 43 2.90 3.11 4.82
N ARG A 44 1.68 3.56 4.56
CA ARG A 44 0.63 2.75 3.89
C ARG A 44 0.87 2.63 2.39
N THR A 45 1.34 3.68 1.75
CA THR A 45 1.53 3.70 0.29
C THR A 45 2.58 2.67 -0.15
N PRO A 46 3.78 2.60 0.46
CA PRO A 46 4.75 1.54 0.13
C PRO A 46 4.22 0.13 0.36
N PHE A 47 3.46 -0.10 1.45
CA PHE A 47 2.84 -1.39 1.71
C PHE A 47 1.87 -1.81 0.59
N LEU A 48 0.99 -0.89 0.16
CA LEU A 48 0.05 -1.14 -0.94
C LEU A 48 0.76 -1.34 -2.29
N MET A 49 1.84 -0.60 -2.54
CA MET A 49 2.69 -0.78 -3.73
C MET A 49 3.36 -2.15 -3.72
N ALA A 50 3.96 -2.57 -2.60
CA ALA A 50 4.57 -3.88 -2.45
C ALA A 50 3.57 -5.03 -2.70
N MET A 51 2.35 -4.92 -2.15
CA MET A 51 1.27 -5.88 -2.43
C MET A 51 0.96 -5.99 -3.92
N ARG A 52 0.87 -4.86 -4.62
CA ARG A 52 0.63 -4.82 -6.06
C ARG A 52 1.75 -5.47 -6.85
N THR A 53 3.01 -5.18 -6.50
CA THR A 53 4.19 -5.82 -7.11
C THR A 53 4.17 -7.34 -6.90
N ASN A 54 3.71 -7.80 -5.74
CA ASN A 54 3.53 -9.22 -5.44
C ASN A 54 2.30 -9.84 -6.13
N GLY A 55 1.60 -9.10 -6.99
CA GLY A 55 0.48 -9.56 -7.80
C GLY A 55 -0.88 -9.56 -7.10
N TYR A 56 -0.99 -8.87 -5.96
CA TYR A 56 -2.24 -8.73 -5.22
C TYR A 56 -2.95 -7.41 -5.56
N THR A 57 -4.27 -7.44 -5.67
CA THR A 57 -5.10 -6.24 -5.91
C THR A 57 -5.97 -5.97 -4.70
N ALA A 58 -5.99 -4.73 -4.22
CA ALA A 58 -6.87 -4.31 -3.13
C ALA A 58 -8.34 -4.43 -3.58
N LYS A 59 -9.15 -5.11 -2.77
CA LYS A 59 -10.59 -5.24 -2.99
C LYS A 59 -11.24 -3.87 -2.81
N LEU A 60 -12.06 -3.49 -3.78
CA LEU A 60 -12.81 -2.25 -3.76
C LEU A 60 -14.27 -2.53 -3.42
N ASN A 61 -14.90 -1.59 -2.72
CA ASN A 61 -16.34 -1.57 -2.55
C ASN A 61 -17.03 -1.12 -3.85
N ARG A 62 -18.36 -1.11 -3.86
CA ARG A 62 -19.15 -0.70 -5.04
C ARG A 62 -18.89 0.74 -5.51
N SER A 63 -18.42 1.60 -4.60
CA SER A 63 -18.07 2.99 -4.89
C SER A 63 -16.64 3.17 -5.38
N GLY A 64 -15.86 2.08 -5.52
CA GLY A 64 -14.46 2.13 -5.93
C GLY A 64 -13.47 2.45 -4.82
N CYS A 65 -13.91 2.54 -3.56
CA CYS A 65 -13.01 2.77 -2.43
C CYS A 65 -12.45 1.44 -1.90
N GLN A 66 -11.24 1.44 -1.36
CA GLN A 66 -10.68 0.26 -0.70
C GLN A 66 -11.56 -0.19 0.48
N VAL A 67 -11.78 -1.50 0.58
CA VAL A 67 -12.45 -2.10 1.75
C VAL A 67 -11.46 -2.11 2.91
N LEU A 68 -11.75 -1.29 3.92
CA LEU A 68 -10.96 -1.15 5.14
C LEU A 68 -11.78 -1.64 6.34
N GLU A 69 -11.18 -2.51 7.13
CA GLU A 69 -11.74 -2.99 8.40
C GLU A 69 -10.81 -2.64 9.55
N SER A 70 -11.31 -2.53 10.77
CA SER A 70 -10.44 -2.39 11.94
C SER A 70 -9.57 -3.64 12.10
N CYS A 71 -8.24 -3.47 12.23
CA CYS A 71 -7.37 -4.61 12.49
C CYS A 71 -7.64 -5.18 13.90
N PRO A 72 -8.01 -6.46 14.04
CA PRO A 72 -8.35 -7.03 15.35
C PRO A 72 -7.13 -7.19 16.27
N LEU A 73 -5.91 -7.22 15.70
CA LEU A 73 -4.67 -7.47 16.42
C LEU A 73 -4.09 -6.19 17.02
N CYS A 74 -3.80 -5.18 16.19
CA CYS A 74 -3.20 -3.94 16.68
C CYS A 74 -4.23 -2.90 17.10
N ARG A 75 -5.47 -2.97 16.59
CA ARG A 75 -6.58 -2.02 16.80
C ARG A 75 -6.29 -0.55 16.49
N GLY A 76 -5.06 -0.20 16.12
CA GLY A 76 -4.60 1.16 15.82
C GLY A 76 -4.58 1.48 14.33
N SER A 77 -4.86 0.52 13.44
CA SER A 77 -4.86 0.73 11.99
C SER A 77 -5.90 -0.13 11.29
N ASN A 78 -6.06 0.13 9.99
CA ASN A 78 -7.00 -0.58 9.13
C ASN A 78 -6.33 -1.80 8.50
N ARG A 79 -7.10 -2.87 8.35
CA ARG A 79 -6.80 -4.07 7.58
C ARG A 79 -7.42 -3.93 6.21
N HIS A 80 -6.62 -4.16 5.19
CA HIS A 80 -7.02 -4.14 3.79
C HIS A 80 -7.36 -5.58 3.36
N THR A 81 -8.32 -5.71 2.45
CA THR A 81 -8.60 -6.99 1.78
C THR A 81 -7.94 -6.99 0.40
N PHE A 82 -7.20 -8.05 0.07
CA PHE A 82 -6.54 -8.21 -1.22
C PHE A 82 -6.93 -9.51 -1.89
N THR A 83 -6.84 -9.53 -3.23
CA THR A 83 -7.15 -10.69 -4.06
C THR A 83 -6.02 -11.00 -5.03
N LYS A 84 -5.77 -12.29 -5.30
CA LYS A 84 -4.84 -12.79 -6.33
C LYS A 84 -5.35 -14.14 -6.85
N GLY A 85 -5.91 -14.14 -8.07
CA GLY A 85 -6.68 -15.29 -8.56
C GLY A 85 -7.85 -15.57 -7.62
N ASP A 86 -8.01 -16.83 -7.21
CA ASP A 86 -9.06 -17.26 -6.26
C ASP A 86 -8.69 -17.04 -4.78
N GLN A 87 -7.53 -16.46 -4.49
CA GLN A 87 -7.10 -16.19 -3.12
C GLN A 87 -7.59 -14.82 -2.66
N GLU A 88 -8.26 -14.79 -1.51
CA GLU A 88 -8.55 -13.57 -0.74
C GLU A 88 -7.74 -13.60 0.55
N ILE A 89 -7.10 -12.48 0.89
CA ILE A 89 -6.31 -12.31 2.10
C ILE A 89 -6.64 -10.97 2.75
N HIS A 90 -6.44 -10.88 4.06
CA HIS A 90 -6.63 -9.65 4.81
C HIS A 90 -5.34 -9.31 5.55
N LEU A 91 -4.80 -8.12 5.30
CA LEU A 91 -3.53 -7.70 5.90
C LEU A 91 -3.57 -6.26 6.38
N CYS A 92 -3.03 -6.02 7.55
CA CYS A 92 -2.82 -4.70 8.12
C CYS A 92 -1.44 -4.16 7.75
N SER A 93 -1.37 -2.90 7.30
CA SER A 93 -0.10 -2.22 6.96
C SER A 93 0.86 -2.07 8.15
N ASP A 94 0.33 -2.22 9.38
CA ASP A 94 1.07 -1.92 10.60
C ASP A 94 1.64 -3.17 11.27
N CYS A 95 0.90 -4.29 11.24
CA CYS A 95 1.33 -5.54 11.87
C CYS A 95 1.55 -6.68 10.88
N GLY A 96 1.28 -6.48 9.58
CA GLY A 96 1.52 -7.46 8.52
C GLY A 96 0.67 -8.74 8.64
N LYS A 97 -0.41 -8.67 9.43
CA LYS A 97 -1.31 -9.77 9.78
C LYS A 97 -2.77 -9.34 9.71
#